data_AF-A6VPJ8-F1
#
_entry.id   AF-A6VPJ8-F1
#
_cell.length_a   1.000
_cell.length_b   1.000
_cell.length_c   1.000
_cell.angle_alpha   90.00
_cell.angle_beta   90.00
_cell.angle_gamma   90.00
#
_symmetry.space_group_name_H-M   'P 1'
#
loop_
_entity.id
_entity.type
_entity.pdbx_description
1 polymer ?
#
loop_
_entity_poly.entity_id
_entity_poly.type
_entity_poly.pdbx_seq_one_letter_code
_entity_poly.pdbx_strand_id
1 'polypeptide(L)'
;MAGECAVVWGLFLRKKYMSDIILVRGNIETIPFSQLIEFLDPKHKVISIELRNQILEARYKNSLISDGLETGILTLFPNGSCYVKSKQSLPSIKGLIFESYLTNLFNENSQIRKNAFDWCTNRKRKSNLDYFEQYKAIGTGFISTKNIYSRFYEPQSNADIKFIRKNDNNEWEPATELETTNSAGIQIKAITGNERLEIIEPLLSGKYTHVLTCLKHLSQIHSYDICMDIIRDMHINNEISIDNRNYLEKRIYAPEHLGIYQYDIDNYSEYIDYWYKGQASGDINTTSAVNKEIVGYKYNDAGLLIPV
;
A
#
# COMPACT_ATOMS: atom_id res chain seq x y z
N MET A 1 39.18 8.83 -11.32
CA MET A 1 37.78 9.11 -11.65
C MET A 1 36.92 8.54 -10.53
N ALA A 2 36.70 9.32 -9.49
CA ALA A 2 35.83 9.00 -8.36
C ALA A 2 34.69 10.02 -8.39
N GLY A 3 33.45 9.56 -8.54
CA GLY A 3 32.26 10.40 -8.57
C GLY A 3 31.90 10.84 -7.15
N GLU A 4 31.86 12.14 -6.95
CA GLU A 4 31.63 12.77 -5.65
C GLU A 4 30.17 12.59 -5.18
N CYS A 5 30.03 12.01 -3.98
CA CYS A 5 28.80 12.02 -3.18
C CYS A 5 28.49 13.46 -2.74
N ALA A 6 27.37 14.02 -3.20
CA ALA A 6 26.83 15.25 -2.65
C ALA A 6 26.13 14.97 -1.31
N VAL A 7 26.75 15.40 -0.21
CA VAL A 7 26.14 15.39 1.13
C VAL A 7 25.76 16.84 1.47
N VAL A 8 24.47 17.12 1.61
CA VAL A 8 23.95 18.43 2.05
C VAL A 8 23.98 18.46 3.59
N TRP A 9 24.78 19.35 4.17
CA TRP A 9 24.80 19.64 5.61
C TRP A 9 24.34 21.08 5.88
N GLY A 10 23.37 21.23 6.80
CA GLY A 10 23.21 22.42 7.63
C GLY A 10 21.87 23.16 7.50
N LEU A 11 21.05 23.09 8.56
CA LEU A 11 19.95 24.03 8.83
C LEU A 11 20.13 24.57 10.26
N PHE A 12 20.40 25.87 10.40
CA PHE A 12 20.42 26.57 11.69
C PHE A 12 19.19 27.48 11.77
N LEU A 13 18.20 27.09 12.57
CA LEU A 13 16.96 27.83 12.76
C LEU A 13 17.18 29.07 13.65
N ARG A 14 17.05 30.28 13.08
CA ARG A 14 16.83 31.52 13.86
C ARG A 14 15.48 32.15 13.53
N LYS A 15 14.69 32.27 14.60
CA LYS A 15 13.26 32.58 14.76
C LYS A 15 12.69 33.88 14.15
N LYS A 16 13.28 34.53 13.12
CA LYS A 16 12.79 35.87 12.72
C LYS A 16 12.60 36.19 11.23
N TYR A 17 13.05 35.37 10.28
CA TYR A 17 12.79 35.63 8.85
C TYR A 17 12.59 34.30 8.11
N MET A 18 11.35 34.01 7.67
CA MET A 18 11.03 32.85 6.82
C MET A 18 11.46 33.11 5.38
N SER A 19 12.77 33.12 5.14
CA SER A 19 13.38 32.98 3.83
C SER A 19 14.74 32.36 4.04
N ASP A 20 14.80 31.03 4.03
CA ASP A 20 16.05 30.31 4.25
C ASP A 20 16.79 30.11 2.90
N ILE A 21 18.08 30.42 2.94
CA ILE A 21 19.02 30.36 1.82
C ILE A 21 19.68 28.97 1.82
N ILE A 22 19.72 28.31 0.66
CA ILE A 22 20.53 27.10 0.46
C ILE A 22 21.70 27.42 -0.48
N LEU A 23 22.90 26.95 -0.11
CA LEU A 23 24.09 26.99 -0.96
C LEU A 23 24.13 25.72 -1.81
N VAL A 24 23.86 25.84 -3.11
CA VAL A 24 24.05 24.76 -4.08
C VAL A 24 25.18 25.17 -5.03
N ARG A 25 26.29 24.43 -5.03
CA ARG A 25 27.43 24.65 -5.95
C ARG A 25 27.98 26.08 -5.98
N GLY A 26 28.05 26.74 -4.82
CA GLY A 26 28.58 28.11 -4.72
C GLY A 26 27.61 29.22 -5.14
N ASN A 27 26.38 28.88 -5.53
CA ASN A 27 25.31 29.85 -5.75
C ASN A 27 24.32 29.81 -4.56
N ILE A 28 23.93 31.00 -4.11
CA ILE A 28 22.86 31.19 -3.12
C ILE A 28 21.55 31.20 -3.90
N GLU A 29 20.76 30.13 -3.77
CA GLU A 29 19.39 30.09 -4.28
C GLU A 29 18.41 30.19 -3.09
N THR A 30 17.48 31.13 -3.20
CA THR A 30 16.35 31.23 -2.26
C THR A 30 15.26 30.28 -2.75
N ILE A 31 15.18 29.09 -2.15
CA ILE A 31 14.10 28.15 -2.41
C ILE A 31 12.95 28.47 -1.44
N PRO A 32 11.72 28.74 -1.92
CA PRO A 32 10.58 28.95 -1.04
C PRO A 32 10.42 27.79 -0.06
N PHE A 33 10.18 28.08 1.22
CA PHE A 33 9.99 27.05 2.26
C PHE A 33 8.88 26.04 1.90
N SER A 34 7.85 26.48 1.18
CA SER A 34 6.78 25.62 0.65
C SER A 34 7.28 24.52 -0.31
N GLN A 35 8.41 24.72 -0.98
CA GLN A 35 9.06 23.74 -1.85
C GLN A 35 10.04 22.83 -1.08
N LEU A 36 10.35 23.16 0.17
CA LEU A 36 11.27 22.39 1.02
C LEU A 36 10.56 21.59 2.11
N ILE A 37 9.31 21.94 2.40
CA ILE A 37 8.56 21.38 3.52
C ILE A 37 8.44 19.85 3.43
N GLU A 38 8.33 19.30 2.22
CA GLU A 38 8.25 17.86 1.98
C GLU A 38 9.54 17.11 2.38
N PHE A 39 10.71 17.77 2.47
CA PHE A 39 11.97 17.11 2.83
C PHE A 39 12.23 17.05 4.34
N LEU A 40 11.42 17.74 5.15
CA LEU A 40 11.56 17.73 6.61
C LEU A 40 11.08 16.40 7.19
N ASP A 41 11.76 15.85 8.20
CA ASP A 41 11.32 14.63 8.89
C ASP A 41 10.07 14.91 9.75
N PRO A 42 8.85 14.45 9.36
CA PRO A 42 7.61 14.70 10.12
C PRO A 42 7.64 14.15 11.55
N LYS A 43 8.53 13.21 11.88
CA LYS A 43 8.65 12.62 13.22
C LYS A 43 9.72 13.30 14.09
N HIS A 44 10.37 14.37 13.61
CA HIS A 44 11.38 15.07 14.40
C HIS A 44 10.76 15.75 15.64
N LYS A 45 11.41 15.62 16.80
CA LYS A 45 10.88 16.05 18.11
C LYS A 45 10.48 17.54 18.22
N VAL A 46 11.01 18.39 17.35
CA VAL A 46 10.79 19.85 17.38
C VAL A 46 9.68 20.30 16.44
N ILE A 47 9.13 19.41 15.61
CA ILE A 47 8.07 19.71 14.67
C ILE A 47 6.72 19.64 15.39
N SER A 48 5.92 20.70 15.27
CA SER A 48 4.57 20.73 15.83
C SER A 48 3.62 19.82 15.04
N ILE A 49 2.47 19.49 15.61
CA ILE A 49 1.46 18.65 14.96
C ILE A 49 0.95 19.33 13.67
N GLU A 50 0.78 20.65 13.68
CA GLU A 50 0.34 21.43 12.52
C GLU A 50 1.36 21.36 11.39
N LEU A 51 2.65 21.59 11.70
CA LEU A 51 3.72 21.52 10.71
C LEU A 51 3.89 20.07 10.21
N ARG A 52 3.75 19.06 11.08
CA ARG A 52 3.74 17.65 10.69
C ARG A 52 2.66 17.37 9.66
N ASN A 53 1.43 17.83 9.90
CA ASN A 53 0.32 17.65 8.96
C ASN A 53 0.58 18.35 7.61
N GLN A 54 1.20 19.54 7.62
CA GLN A 54 1.59 20.24 6.39
C GLN A 54 2.67 19.49 5.61
N ILE A 55 3.68 18.92 6.29
CA ILE A 55 4.72 18.09 5.68
C ILE A 55 4.08 16.85 5.03
N LEU A 56 3.21 16.15 5.77
CA LEU A 56 2.53 14.96 5.27
C LEU A 56 1.58 15.29 4.11
N GLU A 57 0.86 16.41 4.17
CA GLU A 57 0.03 16.87 3.05
C GLU A 57 0.85 17.15 1.80
N ALA A 58 1.97 17.87 1.94
CA ALA A 58 2.86 18.14 0.81
C ALA A 58 3.37 16.85 0.14
N ARG A 59 3.72 15.83 0.95
CA ARG A 59 4.21 14.53 0.47
C ARG A 59 3.13 13.68 -0.21
N TYR A 60 1.95 13.57 0.41
CA TYR A 60 1.04 12.46 0.14
C TYR A 60 -0.32 12.86 -0.42
N LYS A 61 -0.67 14.16 -0.50
CA LYS A 61 -1.99 14.59 -1.00
C LYS A 61 -2.31 14.08 -2.40
N ASN A 62 -1.36 14.24 -3.32
CA ASN A 62 -1.56 13.84 -4.72
C ASN A 62 -1.61 12.31 -4.84
N SER A 63 -0.75 11.60 -4.10
CA SER A 63 -0.78 10.14 -4.02
C SER A 63 -2.12 9.64 -3.50
N LEU A 64 -2.64 10.21 -2.41
CA LEU A 64 -3.93 9.83 -1.83
C LEU A 64 -5.09 10.02 -2.81
N ILE A 65 -5.10 11.16 -3.52
CA ILE A 65 -6.12 11.43 -4.53
C ILE A 65 -6.01 10.41 -5.66
N SER A 66 -4.81 10.19 -6.20
CA SER A 66 -4.57 9.22 -7.28
C SER A 66 -4.97 7.80 -6.87
N ASP A 67 -4.47 7.33 -5.73
CA ASP A 67 -4.71 5.99 -5.19
C ASP A 67 -6.19 5.77 -4.90
N GLY A 68 -6.85 6.79 -4.35
CA GLY A 68 -8.26 6.73 -4.02
C GLY A 68 -9.19 6.76 -5.25
N LEU A 69 -8.80 7.45 -6.33
CA LEU A 69 -9.53 7.40 -7.59
C LEU A 69 -9.35 6.03 -8.27
N GLU A 70 -8.13 5.50 -8.26
CA GLU A 70 -7.78 4.22 -8.89
C GLU A 70 -8.54 3.03 -8.28
N THR A 71 -8.71 3.07 -6.96
CA THR A 71 -9.48 2.08 -6.18
C THR A 71 -10.99 2.37 -6.15
N GLY A 72 -11.42 3.51 -6.71
CA GLY A 72 -12.82 3.92 -6.78
C GLY A 72 -13.43 4.40 -5.46
N ILE A 73 -12.63 4.55 -4.40
CA ILE A 73 -13.09 5.09 -3.11
C ILE A 73 -13.25 6.60 -3.11
N LEU A 74 -12.58 7.32 -4.02
CA LEU A 74 -12.71 8.76 -4.20
C LEU A 74 -13.46 9.08 -5.50
N THR A 75 -14.07 10.25 -5.54
CA THR A 75 -14.65 10.81 -6.77
C THR A 75 -14.34 12.30 -6.85
N LEU A 76 -13.91 12.73 -8.03
CA LEU A 76 -13.68 14.13 -8.35
C LEU A 76 -14.99 14.80 -8.78
N PHE A 77 -15.30 15.93 -8.15
CA PHE A 77 -16.36 16.82 -8.61
C PHE A 77 -15.83 17.80 -9.67
N PRO A 78 -16.72 18.39 -10.50
CA PRO A 78 -16.33 19.36 -11.53
C PRO A 78 -15.58 20.60 -11.00
N ASN A 79 -15.74 20.93 -9.72
CA ASN A 79 -15.04 22.03 -9.03
C ASN A 79 -13.64 21.64 -8.51
N GLY A 80 -13.17 20.42 -8.79
CA GLY A 80 -11.86 19.92 -8.38
C GLY A 80 -11.79 19.34 -6.97
N SER A 81 -12.89 19.32 -6.19
CA SER A 81 -12.89 18.70 -4.87
C SER A 81 -13.06 17.17 -4.94
N CYS A 82 -12.46 16.47 -3.99
CA CYS A 82 -12.54 15.02 -3.84
C CYS A 82 -13.33 14.66 -2.59
N TYR A 83 -14.27 13.71 -2.70
CA TYR A 83 -14.98 13.14 -1.54
C TYR A 83 -14.88 11.62 -1.55
N VAL A 84 -14.97 11.04 -0.35
CA VAL A 84 -15.05 9.59 -0.16
C VAL A 84 -16.42 9.10 -0.62
N LYS A 85 -16.42 8.20 -1.60
CA LYS A 85 -17.60 7.51 -2.15
C LYS A 85 -17.66 6.08 -1.62
N SER A 86 -17.48 5.90 -0.32
CA SER A 86 -17.47 4.59 0.32
C SER A 86 -18.05 4.67 1.73
N LYS A 87 -18.89 3.69 2.09
CA LYS A 87 -19.39 3.49 3.45
C LYS A 87 -18.47 2.58 4.28
N GLN A 88 -17.37 2.13 3.69
CA GLN A 88 -16.46 1.22 4.37
C GLN A 88 -15.77 1.90 5.54
N SER A 89 -15.35 1.09 6.51
CA SER A 89 -14.60 1.56 7.66
C SER A 89 -13.24 2.16 7.23
N LEU A 90 -12.70 3.09 8.02
CA LEU A 90 -11.38 3.67 7.77
C LEU A 90 -10.26 2.60 7.59
N PRO A 91 -10.20 1.50 8.38
CA PRO A 91 -9.27 0.41 8.11
C PRO A 91 -9.41 -0.20 6.70
N SER A 92 -10.64 -0.44 6.24
CA SER A 92 -10.89 -0.97 4.89
C SER A 92 -10.46 0.02 3.80
N ILE A 93 -10.75 1.31 4.00
CA ILE A 93 -10.31 2.39 3.11
C ILE A 93 -8.78 2.45 3.02
N LYS A 94 -8.08 2.35 4.16
CA LYS A 94 -6.62 2.26 4.20
C LYS A 94 -6.09 1.05 3.42
N GLY A 95 -6.73 -0.10 3.57
CA GLY A 95 -6.40 -1.31 2.82
C GLY A 95 -6.37 -1.03 1.31
N LEU A 96 -7.48 -0.50 0.78
CA LEU A 96 -7.60 -0.17 -0.64
C LEU A 96 -6.56 0.86 -1.10
N ILE A 97 -6.32 1.91 -0.31
CA ILE A 97 -5.27 2.90 -0.63
C ILE A 97 -3.89 2.24 -0.69
N PHE A 98 -3.57 1.36 0.26
CA PHE A 98 -2.30 0.66 0.26
C PHE A 98 -2.13 -0.31 -0.91
N GLU A 99 -3.20 -0.93 -1.39
CA GLU A 99 -3.14 -1.75 -2.62
C GLU A 99 -2.64 -0.92 -3.80
N SER A 100 -3.22 0.27 -4.01
CA SER A 100 -2.83 1.18 -5.11
C SER A 100 -1.42 1.72 -4.93
N TYR A 101 -1.12 2.21 -3.72
CA TYR A 101 0.20 2.71 -3.37
C TYR A 101 1.31 1.69 -3.62
N LEU A 102 1.13 0.45 -3.15
CA LEU A 102 2.12 -0.61 -3.31
C LEU A 102 2.24 -1.07 -4.76
N THR A 103 1.13 -1.10 -5.51
CA THR A 103 1.16 -1.39 -6.95
C THR A 103 1.98 -0.35 -7.71
N ASN A 104 1.78 0.94 -7.40
CA ASN A 104 2.56 2.03 -7.98
C ASN A 104 4.03 1.92 -7.59
N LEU A 105 4.32 1.70 -6.31
CA LEU A 105 5.69 1.54 -5.81
C LEU A 105 6.43 0.36 -6.47
N PHE A 106 5.75 -0.76 -6.71
CA PHE A 106 6.31 -1.86 -7.49
C PHE A 106 6.57 -1.45 -8.94
N ASN A 107 5.68 -0.72 -9.59
CA ASN A 107 5.92 -0.32 -10.97
C ASN A 107 7.04 0.74 -11.10
N GLU A 108 7.23 1.59 -10.09
CA GLU A 108 8.24 2.66 -10.07
C GLU A 108 9.63 2.20 -9.61
N ASN A 109 9.71 1.19 -8.72
CA ASN A 109 10.97 0.70 -8.17
C ASN A 109 11.23 -0.76 -8.57
N SER A 110 12.10 -0.96 -9.56
CA SER A 110 12.42 -2.29 -10.10
C SER A 110 12.99 -3.26 -9.05
N GLN A 111 13.76 -2.77 -8.08
CA GLN A 111 14.36 -3.62 -7.05
C GLN A 111 13.30 -4.13 -6.07
N ILE A 112 12.41 -3.26 -5.61
CA ILE A 112 11.29 -3.65 -4.73
C ILE A 112 10.35 -4.60 -5.49
N ARG A 113 10.03 -4.27 -6.74
CA ARG A 113 9.21 -5.12 -7.62
C ARG A 113 9.80 -6.50 -7.80
N LYS A 114 11.10 -6.58 -8.02
CA LYS A 114 11.81 -7.86 -8.16
C LYS A 114 11.75 -8.69 -6.89
N ASN A 115 11.93 -8.07 -5.73
CA ASN A 115 11.81 -8.74 -4.44
C ASN A 115 10.38 -9.29 -4.23
N ALA A 116 9.37 -8.47 -4.51
CA ALA A 116 7.96 -8.87 -4.41
C ALA A 116 7.61 -10.01 -5.38
N PHE A 117 8.06 -9.91 -6.63
CA PHE A 117 7.86 -10.94 -7.66
C PHE A 117 8.55 -12.26 -7.30
N ASP A 118 9.83 -12.23 -6.93
CA ASP A 118 10.57 -13.43 -6.56
C ASP A 118 9.95 -14.12 -5.34
N TRP A 119 9.50 -13.33 -4.36
CA TRP A 119 8.79 -13.81 -3.19
C TRP A 119 7.47 -14.48 -3.55
N CYS A 120 6.55 -13.78 -4.22
CA CYS A 120 5.21 -14.31 -4.48
C CYS A 120 5.20 -15.46 -5.50
N THR A 121 6.28 -15.65 -6.26
CA THR A 121 6.45 -16.78 -7.18
C THR A 121 7.25 -17.94 -6.57
N ASN A 122 7.59 -17.89 -5.27
CA ASN A 122 8.40 -18.89 -4.56
C ASN A 122 9.78 -19.16 -5.18
N ARG A 123 10.39 -18.18 -5.86
CA ARG A 123 11.68 -18.37 -6.52
C ARG A 123 12.82 -18.30 -5.50
N LYS A 124 13.38 -19.47 -5.15
CA LYS A 124 14.51 -19.59 -4.21
C LYS A 124 15.79 -18.89 -4.68
N ARG A 125 16.00 -18.77 -5.99
CA ARG A 125 17.06 -17.98 -6.61
C ARG A 125 16.42 -16.79 -7.30
N LYS A 126 17.00 -15.60 -7.10
CA LYS A 126 16.58 -14.37 -7.78
C LYS A 126 16.37 -14.64 -9.26
N SER A 127 15.17 -14.32 -9.77
CA SER A 127 14.88 -14.41 -11.21
C SER A 127 15.94 -13.66 -12.02
N ASN A 128 16.24 -14.16 -13.24
CA ASN A 128 17.02 -13.38 -14.19
C ASN A 128 16.27 -12.07 -14.50
N LEU A 129 17.03 -10.98 -14.63
CA LEU A 129 16.51 -9.65 -14.93
C LEU A 129 15.63 -9.67 -16.19
N ASP A 130 16.09 -10.33 -17.26
CA ASP A 130 15.36 -10.39 -18.55
C ASP A 130 14.00 -11.07 -18.46
N TYR A 131 13.86 -12.04 -17.54
CA TYR A 131 12.60 -12.73 -17.31
C TYR A 131 11.64 -11.86 -16.50
N PHE A 132 12.16 -11.21 -15.45
CA PHE A 132 11.38 -10.38 -14.55
C PHE A 132 10.90 -9.07 -15.19
N GLU A 133 11.72 -8.40 -16.00
CA GLU A 133 11.38 -7.09 -16.59
C GLU A 133 10.21 -7.15 -17.58
N GLN A 134 9.78 -8.34 -17.99
CA GLN A 134 8.57 -8.55 -18.79
C GLN A 134 7.28 -8.36 -17.97
N TYR A 135 7.38 -8.43 -16.64
CA TYR A 135 6.25 -8.38 -15.74
C TYR A 135 6.05 -6.98 -15.16
N LYS A 136 4.77 -6.61 -15.02
CA LYS A 136 4.34 -5.42 -14.27
C LYS A 136 3.30 -5.79 -13.22
N ALA A 137 3.23 -4.99 -12.17
CA ALA A 137 2.20 -5.15 -11.14
C ALA A 137 0.88 -4.51 -11.60
N ILE A 138 -0.23 -5.17 -11.31
CA ILE A 138 -1.58 -4.62 -11.45
C ILE A 138 -2.37 -4.91 -10.17
N GLY A 139 -3.25 -3.97 -9.79
CA GLY A 139 -4.24 -4.21 -8.75
C GLY A 139 -5.49 -4.87 -9.31
N THR A 140 -5.98 -5.94 -8.70
CA THR A 140 -7.13 -6.71 -9.20
C THR A 140 -8.45 -5.96 -9.00
N GLY A 141 -8.54 -5.08 -8.01
CA GLY A 141 -9.71 -4.24 -7.75
C GLY A 141 -9.74 -2.89 -8.47
N PHE A 142 -8.75 -2.58 -9.31
CA PHE A 142 -8.59 -1.22 -9.84
C PHE A 142 -9.47 -0.90 -11.04
N ILE A 143 -9.84 0.39 -11.15
CA ILE A 143 -10.56 0.91 -12.32
C ILE A 143 -9.72 0.76 -13.59
N SER A 144 -8.41 1.01 -13.56
CA SER A 144 -7.56 0.81 -14.75
C SER A 144 -7.51 -0.66 -15.17
N THR A 145 -7.42 -1.59 -14.21
CA THR A 145 -7.47 -3.03 -14.48
C THR A 145 -8.80 -3.43 -15.12
N LYS A 146 -9.93 -2.91 -14.64
CA LYS A 146 -11.24 -3.12 -15.28
C LYS A 146 -11.24 -2.70 -16.75
N ASN A 147 -10.63 -1.57 -17.06
CA ASN A 147 -10.68 -0.96 -18.39
C ASN A 147 -9.65 -1.55 -19.36
N ILE A 148 -8.45 -1.89 -18.89
CA ILE A 148 -7.30 -2.27 -19.74
C ILE A 148 -7.03 -3.78 -19.66
N TYR A 149 -7.22 -4.38 -18.49
CA TYR A 149 -6.90 -5.78 -18.17
C TYR A 149 -8.14 -6.51 -17.65
N SER A 150 -9.29 -6.35 -18.32
CA SER A 150 -10.61 -6.77 -17.81
C SER A 150 -10.68 -8.22 -17.33
N ARG A 151 -9.92 -9.13 -17.95
CA ARG A 151 -9.81 -10.55 -17.54
C ARG A 151 -9.18 -10.74 -16.15
N PHE A 152 -8.48 -9.74 -15.63
CA PHE A 152 -7.82 -9.75 -14.32
C PHE A 152 -8.53 -8.86 -13.29
N TYR A 153 -9.65 -8.23 -13.66
CA TYR A 153 -10.43 -7.42 -12.74
C TYR A 153 -11.28 -8.32 -11.84
N GLU A 154 -10.84 -8.45 -10.59
CA GLU A 154 -11.39 -9.34 -9.58
C GLU A 154 -11.36 -8.62 -8.22
N PRO A 155 -12.25 -7.66 -7.95
CA PRO A 155 -12.23 -6.85 -6.71
C PRO A 155 -12.52 -7.64 -5.42
N GLN A 156 -12.87 -8.92 -5.54
CA GLN A 156 -13.05 -9.86 -4.41
C GLN A 156 -12.10 -11.06 -4.56
N SER A 157 -10.99 -10.89 -5.28
CA SER A 157 -10.02 -11.95 -5.50
C SER A 157 -9.33 -12.36 -4.20
N ASN A 158 -8.59 -13.45 -4.34
CA ASN A 158 -7.67 -14.00 -3.36
C ASN A 158 -6.29 -13.32 -3.38
N ALA A 159 -6.13 -12.29 -4.21
CA ALA A 159 -4.95 -11.45 -4.30
C ALA A 159 -5.33 -10.05 -4.77
N ASP A 160 -4.83 -9.04 -4.08
CA ASP A 160 -5.05 -7.64 -4.46
C ASP A 160 -4.09 -7.21 -5.56
N ILE A 161 -2.87 -7.77 -5.57
CA ILE A 161 -1.84 -7.46 -6.57
C ILE A 161 -1.43 -8.74 -7.31
N LYS A 162 -1.38 -8.65 -8.65
CA LYS A 162 -0.84 -9.69 -9.53
C LYS A 162 0.25 -9.12 -10.44
N PHE A 163 1.20 -9.96 -10.81
CA PHE A 163 2.19 -9.63 -11.84
C PHE A 163 1.74 -10.22 -13.17
N ILE A 164 1.67 -9.41 -14.22
CA ILE A 164 1.26 -9.85 -15.55
C ILE A 164 2.31 -9.53 -16.59
N ARG A 165 2.41 -10.38 -17.61
CA ARG A 165 3.22 -10.15 -18.82
C ARG A 165 2.42 -10.51 -20.05
N LYS A 166 2.97 -10.19 -21.23
CA LYS A 166 2.48 -10.77 -22.48
C LYS A 166 3.21 -12.07 -22.78
N ASN A 167 2.47 -13.08 -23.22
CA ASN A 167 3.03 -14.31 -23.77
C ASN A 167 3.42 -14.14 -25.25
N ASP A 168 3.92 -15.22 -25.85
CA ASP A 168 4.36 -15.22 -27.26
C ASP A 168 3.21 -14.96 -28.25
N ASN A 169 1.96 -15.21 -27.82
CA ASN A 169 0.75 -14.89 -28.59
C ASN A 169 0.25 -13.45 -28.36
N ASN A 170 1.04 -12.61 -27.68
CA ASN A 170 0.70 -11.23 -27.33
C ASN A 170 -0.55 -11.11 -26.41
N GLU A 171 -0.92 -12.19 -25.73
CA GLU A 171 -1.98 -12.24 -24.73
C GLU A 171 -1.42 -12.01 -23.32
N TRP A 172 -2.19 -11.34 -22.48
CA TRP A 172 -1.80 -11.12 -21.09
C TRP A 172 -1.99 -12.39 -20.26
N GLU A 173 -0.97 -12.76 -19.50
CA GLU A 173 -0.98 -13.89 -18.56
C GLU A 173 -0.41 -13.47 -17.19
N PRO A 174 -0.86 -14.08 -16.09
CA PRO A 174 -0.30 -13.83 -14.78
C PRO A 174 0.99 -14.63 -14.56
N ALA A 175 1.84 -14.14 -13.67
CA ALA A 175 2.92 -14.92 -13.11
C ALA A 175 2.35 -16.12 -12.34
N THR A 176 3.08 -17.24 -12.32
CA THR A 176 2.72 -18.44 -11.57
C THR A 176 3.70 -18.74 -10.45
N GLU A 177 3.24 -19.41 -9.41
CA GLU A 177 4.15 -19.98 -8.42
C GLU A 177 5.04 -21.05 -9.10
N LEU A 178 6.34 -21.04 -8.76
CA LEU A 178 7.33 -21.94 -9.34
C LEU A 178 6.86 -23.40 -9.32
N GLU A 179 7.00 -24.08 -10.47
CA GLU A 179 6.60 -25.48 -10.67
C GLU A 179 5.09 -25.76 -10.53
N THR A 180 4.25 -24.72 -10.58
CA THR A 180 2.79 -24.85 -10.55
C THR A 180 2.12 -24.07 -11.69
N THR A 181 0.83 -24.34 -11.88
CA THR A 181 -0.07 -23.53 -12.73
C THR A 181 -0.84 -22.49 -11.92
N ASN A 182 -0.60 -22.37 -10.62
CA ASN A 182 -1.31 -21.46 -9.74
C ASN A 182 -0.83 -20.03 -9.98
N SER A 183 -1.77 -19.10 -10.15
CA SER A 183 -1.43 -17.69 -10.28
C SER A 183 -0.78 -17.19 -8.99
N ALA A 184 0.39 -16.59 -9.12
CA ALA A 184 1.07 -15.88 -8.05
C ALA A 184 0.41 -14.52 -7.84
N GLY A 185 0.23 -14.14 -6.57
CA GLY A 185 -0.36 -12.88 -6.19
C GLY A 185 -0.03 -12.53 -4.76
N ILE A 186 -0.32 -11.29 -4.38
CA ILE A 186 -0.10 -10.76 -3.04
C ILE A 186 -1.42 -10.20 -2.54
N GLN A 187 -1.85 -10.65 -1.36
CA GLN A 187 -2.91 -10.03 -0.58
C GLN A 187 -2.29 -8.97 0.33
N ILE A 188 -2.82 -7.76 0.31
CA ILE A 188 -2.45 -6.66 1.19
C ILE A 188 -3.35 -6.69 2.43
N LYS A 189 -2.74 -6.53 3.61
CA LYS A 189 -3.47 -6.48 4.88
C LYS A 189 -3.02 -5.28 5.70
N ALA A 190 -3.94 -4.33 5.85
CA ALA A 190 -3.80 -3.14 6.69
C ALA A 190 -4.64 -3.27 7.98
N ILE A 191 -4.39 -4.34 8.73
CA ILE A 191 -5.08 -4.64 9.99
C ILE A 191 -4.10 -4.55 11.15
N THR A 192 -4.63 -4.37 12.36
CA THR A 192 -3.87 -4.41 13.62
C THR A 192 -4.65 -5.19 14.68
N GLY A 193 -5.26 -6.29 14.25
CA GLY A 193 -5.99 -7.21 15.11
C GLY A 193 -6.59 -8.37 14.30
N ASN A 194 -6.91 -9.46 15.00
CA ASN A 194 -7.45 -10.70 14.43
C ASN A 194 -6.56 -11.34 13.36
N GLU A 195 -5.23 -11.21 13.50
CA GLU A 195 -4.23 -11.72 12.55
C GLU A 195 -4.42 -13.21 12.26
N ARG A 196 -4.81 -14.00 13.26
CA ARG A 196 -5.11 -15.42 13.08
C ARG A 196 -6.20 -15.66 12.05
N LEU A 197 -7.36 -15.02 12.21
CA LEU A 197 -8.54 -15.20 11.37
C LEU A 197 -8.40 -14.50 10.00
N GLU A 198 -7.70 -13.37 9.96
CA GLU A 198 -7.63 -12.52 8.77
C GLU A 198 -6.43 -12.82 7.87
N ILE A 199 -5.40 -13.50 8.39
CA ILE A 199 -4.14 -13.76 7.67
C ILE A 199 -3.80 -15.26 7.71
N ILE A 200 -3.62 -15.83 8.91
CA ILE A 200 -3.04 -17.17 9.07
C ILE A 200 -3.99 -18.26 8.56
N GLU A 201 -5.24 -18.27 9.02
CA GLU A 201 -6.23 -19.27 8.60
C GLU A 201 -6.59 -19.18 7.11
N PRO A 202 -6.73 -17.98 6.51
CA PRO A 202 -6.84 -17.84 5.07
C PRO A 202 -5.64 -18.40 4.27
N LEU A 203 -4.42 -18.28 4.77
CA LEU A 203 -3.26 -18.91 4.14
C LEU A 203 -3.31 -20.43 4.25
N LEU A 204 -3.66 -20.97 5.43
CA LEU A 204 -3.78 -22.42 5.64
C LEU A 204 -4.91 -23.06 4.79
N SER A 205 -6.00 -22.34 4.57
CA SER A 205 -7.11 -22.79 3.72
C SER A 205 -6.86 -22.60 2.22
N GLY A 206 -5.73 -22.01 1.83
CA GLY A 206 -5.40 -21.72 0.43
C GLY A 206 -6.20 -20.56 -0.17
N LYS A 207 -6.92 -19.78 0.65
CA LYS A 207 -7.59 -18.55 0.22
C LYS A 207 -6.56 -17.52 -0.23
N TYR A 208 -5.42 -17.40 0.42
CA TYR A 208 -4.32 -16.54 -0.01
C TYR A 208 -3.09 -17.36 -0.37
N THR A 209 -2.26 -16.87 -1.27
CA THR A 209 -0.94 -17.46 -1.54
C THR A 209 0.16 -16.76 -0.76
N HIS A 210 0.14 -15.43 -0.72
CA HIS A 210 1.07 -14.58 0.01
C HIS A 210 0.34 -13.37 0.61
N VAL A 211 0.76 -12.93 1.79
CA VAL A 211 0.18 -11.79 2.49
C VAL A 211 1.27 -10.78 2.87
N LEU A 212 1.10 -9.53 2.45
CA LEU A 212 1.91 -8.41 2.88
C LEU A 212 1.13 -7.63 3.95
N THR A 213 1.65 -7.64 5.17
CA THR A 213 1.11 -6.86 6.28
C THR A 213 1.73 -5.46 6.26
N CYS A 214 0.95 -4.41 6.54
CA CYS A 214 1.42 -3.02 6.37
C CYS A 214 1.53 -2.23 7.68
N LEU A 215 0.82 -2.62 8.73
CA LEU A 215 0.61 -1.75 9.89
C LEU A 215 1.29 -2.25 11.16
N LYS A 216 1.60 -1.29 12.03
CA LYS A 216 1.99 -1.51 13.42
C LYS A 216 0.81 -1.31 14.35
N HIS A 217 0.77 -2.09 15.41
CA HIS A 217 -0.15 -1.92 16.51
C HIS A 217 0.22 -0.68 17.33
N LEU A 218 -0.69 -0.27 18.23
CA LEU A 218 -0.42 0.82 19.19
C LEU A 218 0.84 0.56 20.03
N SER A 219 1.16 -0.70 20.29
CA SER A 219 2.38 -1.15 20.97
C SER A 219 3.66 -1.01 20.14
N GLN A 220 3.58 -0.49 18.91
CA GLN A 220 4.68 -0.38 17.92
C GLN A 220 5.17 -1.71 17.35
N ILE A 221 4.54 -2.83 17.70
CA ILE A 221 4.83 -4.15 17.14
C ILE A 221 4.13 -4.26 15.78
N HIS A 222 4.83 -4.75 14.75
CA HIS A 222 4.25 -4.91 13.41
C HIS A 222 3.31 -6.12 13.39
N SER A 223 2.24 -6.08 12.59
CA SER A 223 1.32 -7.22 12.49
C SER A 223 1.98 -8.49 11.98
N TYR A 224 3.04 -8.36 11.17
CA TYR A 224 3.96 -9.46 10.83
C TYR A 224 4.50 -10.17 12.08
N ASP A 225 5.06 -9.42 13.03
CA ASP A 225 5.68 -10.01 14.24
C ASP A 225 4.64 -10.74 15.08
N ILE A 226 3.44 -10.16 15.18
CA ILE A 226 2.31 -10.80 15.86
C ILE A 226 1.88 -12.07 15.13
N CYS A 227 1.84 -12.09 13.79
CA CYS A 227 1.63 -13.33 13.06
C CYS A 227 2.70 -14.37 13.39
N MET A 228 3.97 -13.99 13.45
CA MET A 228 5.07 -14.92 13.77
C MET A 228 4.93 -15.50 15.19
N ASP A 229 4.56 -14.68 16.18
CA ASP A 229 4.29 -15.13 17.54
C ASP A 229 3.11 -16.12 17.59
N ILE A 230 1.99 -15.80 16.92
CA ILE A 230 0.82 -16.69 16.85
C ILE A 230 1.19 -18.03 16.18
N ILE A 231 1.94 -17.99 15.08
CA ILE A 231 2.38 -19.20 14.35
C ILE A 231 3.27 -20.07 15.24
N ARG A 232 4.20 -19.46 15.98
CA ARG A 232 5.06 -20.17 16.93
C ARG A 232 4.21 -20.86 17.99
N ASP A 233 3.25 -20.15 18.58
CA ASP A 233 2.41 -20.68 19.64
C ASP A 233 1.50 -21.81 19.14
N MET A 234 0.89 -21.65 17.95
CA MET A 234 0.11 -22.70 17.29
C MET A 234 0.95 -23.97 17.05
N HIS A 235 2.23 -23.82 16.70
CA HIS A 235 3.12 -24.97 16.52
C HIS A 235 3.48 -25.64 17.85
N ILE A 236 3.81 -24.86 18.89
CA ILE A 236 4.10 -25.38 20.24
C ILE A 236 2.90 -26.15 20.79
N ASN A 237 1.69 -25.67 20.52
CA ASN A 237 0.44 -26.29 20.95
C ASN A 237 -0.01 -27.47 20.07
N ASN A 238 0.79 -27.87 19.06
CA ASN A 238 0.46 -28.90 18.07
C ASN A 238 -0.81 -28.62 17.25
N GLU A 239 -1.23 -27.36 17.10
CA GLU A 239 -2.34 -26.97 16.23
C GLU A 239 -1.94 -27.01 14.75
N ILE A 240 -0.64 -26.85 14.46
CA ILE A 240 -0.07 -26.94 13.11
C ILE A 240 1.21 -27.78 13.07
N SER A 241 1.43 -28.47 11.94
CA SER A 241 2.67 -29.19 11.67
C SER A 241 3.85 -28.24 11.42
N ILE A 242 5.06 -28.79 11.46
CA ILE A 242 6.28 -28.05 11.08
C ILE A 242 6.24 -27.58 9.62
N ASP A 243 5.62 -28.35 8.72
CA ASP A 243 5.47 -27.98 7.31
C ASP A 243 4.52 -26.80 7.15
N ASN A 244 3.40 -26.78 7.88
CA ASN A 244 2.46 -25.66 7.90
C ASN A 244 3.13 -24.40 8.46
N ARG A 245 3.92 -24.53 9.53
CA ARG A 245 4.71 -23.42 10.08
C ARG A 245 5.68 -22.86 9.03
N ASN A 246 6.49 -23.72 8.41
CA ASN A 246 7.45 -23.32 7.37
C ASN A 246 6.76 -22.71 6.15
N TYR A 247 5.56 -23.18 5.81
CA TYR A 247 4.74 -22.64 4.74
C TYR A 247 4.31 -21.19 5.05
N LEU A 248 3.78 -20.95 6.26
CA LEU A 248 3.30 -19.65 6.71
C LEU A 248 4.42 -18.61 6.86
N GLU A 249 5.53 -18.97 7.50
CA GLU A 249 6.67 -18.07 7.73
C GLU A 249 7.28 -17.56 6.41
N LYS A 250 7.17 -18.32 5.32
CA LYS A 250 7.65 -17.92 3.97
C LYS A 250 6.67 -17.01 3.23
N ARG A 251 5.41 -16.95 3.65
CA ARG A 251 4.30 -16.34 2.89
C ARG A 251 3.72 -15.09 3.50
N ILE A 252 4.14 -14.72 4.69
CA ILE A 252 3.70 -13.48 5.36
C ILE A 252 4.91 -12.57 5.44
N TYR A 253 4.89 -11.40 4.81
CA TYR A 253 5.96 -10.40 4.90
C TYR A 253 5.47 -9.09 5.53
N ALA A 254 6.42 -8.34 6.05
CA ALA A 254 6.34 -6.89 6.31
C ALA A 254 7.01 -6.11 5.17
N PRO A 255 6.75 -4.80 5.00
CA PRO A 255 7.28 -3.99 3.90
C PRO A 255 8.82 -4.02 3.82
N GLU A 256 9.49 -4.06 4.97
CA GLU A 256 10.96 -4.07 5.06
C GLU A 256 11.59 -5.31 4.40
N HIS A 257 10.89 -6.45 4.36
CA HIS A 257 11.34 -7.66 3.67
C HIS A 257 11.47 -7.45 2.15
N LEU A 258 10.71 -6.50 1.61
CA LEU A 258 10.73 -6.14 0.18
C LEU A 258 11.65 -4.96 -0.12
N GLY A 259 12.24 -4.34 0.91
CA GLY A 259 13.03 -3.11 0.79
C GLY A 259 12.20 -1.83 0.86
N ILE A 260 10.99 -1.88 1.40
CA ILE A 260 10.13 -0.73 1.65
C ILE A 260 10.32 -0.30 3.10
N TYR A 261 10.63 0.98 3.34
CA TYR A 261 10.77 1.47 4.71
C TYR A 261 9.41 1.54 5.39
N GLN A 262 9.27 0.88 6.54
CA GLN A 262 8.06 0.96 7.35
C GLN A 262 7.72 2.40 7.75
N TYR A 263 8.74 3.26 7.86
CA TYR A 263 8.58 4.68 8.12
C TYR A 263 7.67 5.39 7.09
N ASP A 264 7.79 5.04 5.81
CA ASP A 264 6.98 5.63 4.74
C ASP A 264 5.53 5.15 4.80
N ILE A 265 5.33 3.87 5.10
CA ILE A 265 3.99 3.29 5.31
C ILE A 265 3.30 3.91 6.53
N ASP A 266 4.02 4.06 7.64
CA ASP A 266 3.50 4.69 8.86
C ASP A 266 3.08 6.14 8.61
N ASN A 267 3.92 6.93 7.92
CA ASN A 267 3.63 8.32 7.58
C ASN A 267 2.42 8.45 6.65
N TYR A 268 2.33 7.56 5.66
CA TYR A 268 1.19 7.61 4.74
C TYR A 268 -0.11 7.19 5.44
N SER A 269 -0.06 6.16 6.29
CA SER A 269 -1.18 5.76 7.16
C SER A 269 -1.70 6.91 8.03
N GLU A 270 -0.78 7.66 8.63
CA GLU A 270 -1.11 8.84 9.45
C GLU A 270 -1.75 9.94 8.61
N TYR A 271 -1.22 10.20 7.41
CA TYR A 271 -1.81 11.18 6.53
C TYR A 271 -3.24 10.79 6.11
N ILE A 272 -3.49 9.51 5.81
CA ILE A 272 -4.83 9.00 5.51
C ILE A 272 -5.77 9.24 6.70
N ASP A 273 -5.33 8.98 7.94
CA ASP A 273 -6.12 9.26 9.14
C ASP A 273 -6.46 10.76 9.27
N TYR A 274 -5.46 11.62 9.10
CA TYR A 274 -5.62 13.07 9.17
C TYR A 274 -6.61 13.56 8.11
N TRP A 275 -6.40 13.17 6.86
CA TRP A 275 -7.24 13.57 5.73
C TRP A 275 -8.67 13.07 5.90
N TYR A 276 -8.86 11.80 6.27
CA TYR A 276 -10.19 11.21 6.47
C TYR A 276 -10.96 11.91 7.58
N LYS A 277 -10.31 12.21 8.72
CA LYS A 277 -10.93 12.95 9.83
C LYS A 277 -11.31 14.38 9.45
N GLY A 278 -10.47 15.05 8.66
CA GLY A 278 -10.73 16.41 8.18
C GLY A 278 -11.84 16.50 7.12
N GLN A 279 -12.00 15.47 6.28
CA GLN A 279 -13.06 15.41 5.26
C GLN A 279 -14.37 14.82 5.79
N ALA A 280 -14.34 13.95 6.80
CA ALA A 280 -15.54 13.44 7.47
C ALA A 280 -16.29 14.52 8.28
N SER A 281 -15.63 15.63 8.61
CA SER A 281 -16.24 16.81 9.24
C SER A 281 -16.89 17.81 8.26
N GLY A 282 -16.92 17.52 6.96
CA GLY A 282 -17.39 18.43 5.91
C GLY A 282 -18.79 18.09 5.35
N ASP A 283 -19.79 18.77 5.91
CA ASP A 283 -21.09 19.17 5.34
C ASP A 283 -22.15 18.11 4.94
N ILE A 284 -23.36 18.41 5.41
CA ILE A 284 -24.64 17.67 5.35
C ILE A 284 -25.21 17.54 3.91
N ASN A 285 -24.45 17.91 2.87
CA ASN A 285 -24.88 17.90 1.47
C ASN A 285 -24.45 16.67 0.65
N THR A 286 -23.84 15.66 1.29
CA THR A 286 -23.38 14.41 0.64
C THR A 286 -24.50 13.40 0.33
N THR A 287 -25.75 13.67 0.73
CA THR A 287 -26.90 12.75 0.61
C THR A 287 -27.21 12.35 -0.85
N SER A 288 -26.84 13.16 -1.84
CA SER A 288 -27.12 12.88 -3.26
C SER A 288 -26.09 11.99 -3.95
N ALA A 289 -24.83 11.98 -3.52
CA ALA A 289 -23.79 11.08 -4.03
C ALA A 289 -23.87 9.69 -3.39
N VAL A 290 -24.24 9.64 -2.09
CA VAL A 290 -24.45 8.41 -1.31
C VAL A 290 -25.66 7.60 -1.81
N ASN A 291 -26.69 8.27 -2.35
CA ASN A 291 -27.90 7.61 -2.84
C ASN A 291 -27.75 6.92 -4.21
N LYS A 292 -26.70 7.22 -5.00
CA LYS A 292 -26.47 6.56 -6.29
C LYS A 292 -25.85 5.15 -6.17
N GLU A 293 -25.39 4.75 -4.99
CA GLU A 293 -24.92 3.39 -4.71
C GLU A 293 -26.08 2.39 -4.50
N ILE A 294 -27.27 2.87 -4.11
CA ILE A 294 -28.43 2.03 -3.74
C ILE A 294 -29.09 1.32 -4.93
N VAL A 295 -28.71 1.64 -6.17
CA VAL A 295 -29.30 0.97 -7.34
C VAL A 295 -28.58 -0.34 -7.70
N GLY A 296 -27.40 -0.63 -7.11
CA GLY A 296 -26.55 -1.73 -7.59
C GLY A 296 -26.22 -2.87 -6.62
N TYR A 297 -26.63 -2.83 -5.34
CA TYR A 297 -26.23 -3.86 -4.37
C TYR A 297 -27.32 -4.14 -3.31
N LYS A 298 -27.51 -5.42 -2.97
CA LYS A 298 -28.35 -5.87 -1.84
C LYS A 298 -27.50 -6.70 -0.88
N TYR A 299 -27.88 -6.71 0.40
CA TYR A 299 -27.37 -7.69 1.35
C TYR A 299 -28.15 -8.99 1.21
N ASN A 300 -27.45 -10.13 1.23
CA ASN A 300 -28.11 -11.41 1.44
C ASN A 300 -28.29 -11.70 2.95
N ASP A 301 -29.06 -12.73 3.27
CA ASP A 301 -29.37 -13.13 4.65
C ASP A 301 -28.14 -13.58 5.46
N ALA A 302 -26.97 -13.74 4.81
CA ALA A 302 -25.69 -14.05 5.44
C ALA A 302 -24.83 -12.79 5.70
N GLY A 303 -25.34 -11.59 5.42
CA GLY A 303 -24.63 -10.33 5.66
C GLY A 303 -23.56 -9.99 4.63
N LEU A 304 -23.51 -10.70 3.50
CA LEU A 304 -22.61 -10.41 2.39
C LEU A 304 -23.26 -9.43 1.40
N LEU A 305 -22.48 -8.44 0.96
CA LEU A 305 -22.89 -7.49 -0.06
C LEU A 305 -22.82 -8.16 -1.43
N ILE A 306 -23.97 -8.35 -2.07
CA ILE A 306 -24.08 -8.90 -3.43
C ILE A 306 -24.52 -7.80 -4.41
N PRO A 307 -23.94 -7.74 -5.62
CA PRO A 307 -24.45 -6.88 -6.68
C PRO A 307 -25.88 -7.27 -7.06
N VAL A 308 -26.69 -6.30 -7.46
CA VAL A 308 -27.96 -6.50 -8.18
C VAL A 308 -27.69 -6.49 -9.67
#